data_AF-A0A7S4MM98-F1
#
_entry.id   AF-A0A7S4MM98-F1
#
_cell.length_a   1.000
_cell.length_b   1.000
_cell.length_c   1.000
_cell.angle_alpha   90.00
_cell.angle_beta   90.00
_cell.angle_gamma   90.00
#
_symmetry.space_group_name_H-M   'P 1'
#
loop_
_entity.id
_entity.type
_entity.pdbx_description
1 polymer ?
#
loop_
_entity_poly.entity_id
_entity_poly.type
_entity_poly.pdbx_seq_one_letter_code
_entity_poly.pdbx_strand_id
1 'polypeptide(L)'
;MALSLPQLVVPGYDILSHIDGRVWKAKEDEEDEEEYAAIKILDHSDKREKARFDAELDIWEQCQHKHIIPVIQIYEFSLNAAIIMELASTDLSAIINSHPKGVTHSFARTVFYQLCITIKFLAQQHNIAHLNLSPQHVLLQYRGQTPTTRLTSFGSAIKFQPDVKIRTTLVGSDFYRAPEIENKKAFDPHLADVWSLGVLLHVLFTGTWPFFGFDYNEAHQNAKQGKVQLSPQLPDVQRGLVEKILQVHPPSRLSIDEILNDPWVNLEANMPTRSKSEGCAEKPPGKKSKSLRKRLMKKLSSSSVLPH
;
A
#
# COMPACT_ATOMS: atom_id res chain seq x y z
N MET A 1 13.52 -3.05 -22.71
CA MET A 1 13.55 -1.73 -23.38
C MET A 1 13.42 -0.69 -22.29
N ALA A 2 14.39 0.20 -22.13
CA ALA A 2 14.24 1.34 -21.22
C ALA A 2 13.07 2.20 -21.73
N LEU A 3 12.11 2.52 -20.87
CA LEU A 3 11.07 3.49 -21.22
C LEU A 3 11.77 4.83 -21.44
N SER A 4 11.51 5.49 -22.57
CA SER A 4 11.99 6.85 -22.79
C SER A 4 11.46 7.76 -21.68
N LEU A 5 12.31 8.68 -21.20
CA LEU A 5 11.87 9.71 -20.26
C LEU A 5 10.60 10.39 -20.79
N PRO A 6 9.62 10.66 -19.93
CA PRO A 6 8.39 11.30 -20.35
C PRO A 6 8.73 12.72 -20.81
N GLN A 7 8.20 13.15 -21.95
CA GLN A 7 8.36 14.52 -22.46
C GLN A 7 7.55 15.56 -21.66
N LEU A 8 7.07 15.19 -20.47
CA LEU A 8 6.26 16.04 -19.61
C LEU A 8 7.18 16.84 -18.69
N VAL A 9 7.25 18.14 -18.90
CA VAL A 9 7.90 19.06 -17.97
C VAL A 9 6.98 19.29 -16.77
N VAL A 10 7.48 18.93 -15.59
CA VAL A 10 6.81 19.15 -14.32
C VAL A 10 7.44 20.38 -13.66
N PRO A 11 6.70 21.46 -13.37
CA PRO A 11 7.30 22.68 -12.85
C PRO A 11 8.02 22.46 -11.51
N GLY A 12 9.28 22.89 -11.44
CA GLY A 12 10.14 22.79 -10.26
C GLY A 12 10.79 21.42 -10.08
N TYR A 13 10.72 20.53 -11.07
CA TYR A 13 11.28 19.18 -10.97
C TYR A 13 11.98 18.71 -12.26
N ASP A 14 13.24 18.32 -12.11
CA ASP A 14 14.02 17.59 -13.11
C ASP A 14 13.81 16.07 -12.98
N ILE A 15 13.20 15.44 -13.99
CA ILE A 15 12.97 13.98 -14.02
C ILE A 15 14.29 13.26 -14.32
N LEU A 16 14.72 12.40 -13.41
CA LEU A 16 16.03 11.74 -13.46
C LEU A 16 15.97 10.31 -13.97
N SER A 17 15.12 9.46 -13.37
CA SER A 17 15.12 8.03 -13.66
C SER A 17 13.75 7.39 -13.46
N HIS A 18 13.48 6.31 -14.19
CA HIS A 18 12.29 5.48 -13.98
C HIS A 18 12.41 4.70 -12.66
N ILE A 19 11.32 4.58 -11.90
CA ILE A 19 11.24 3.74 -10.69
C ILE A 19 10.47 2.46 -11.02
N ASP A 20 9.17 2.59 -11.30
CA ASP A 20 8.30 1.48 -11.66
C ASP A 20 7.02 1.99 -12.32
N GLY A 21 6.47 1.22 -13.25
CA GLY A 21 5.22 1.54 -13.96
C GLY A 21 5.18 2.98 -14.45
N ARG A 22 4.34 3.79 -13.80
CA ARG A 22 4.07 5.21 -14.11
C ARG A 22 4.84 6.21 -13.21
N VAL A 23 5.79 5.73 -12.41
CA VAL A 23 6.48 6.50 -11.36
C VAL A 23 7.93 6.75 -11.74
N TRP A 24 8.38 7.99 -11.54
CA TRP A 24 9.72 8.47 -11.86
C TRP A 24 10.35 9.15 -10.64
N LYS A 25 11.67 9.03 -10.48
CA LYS A 25 12.45 9.83 -9.54
C LYS A 25 12.73 11.18 -10.17
N ALA A 26 12.55 12.26 -9.42
CA ALA A 26 12.89 13.61 -9.82
C ALA A 26 13.66 14.35 -8.73
N LYS A 27 14.42 15.37 -9.12
CA LYS A 27 15.09 16.33 -8.21
C LYS A 27 14.33 17.64 -8.23
N GLU A 28 14.21 18.30 -7.08
CA GLU A 28 13.60 19.64 -6.98
C GLU A 28 14.59 20.73 -7.43
N ASP A 29 14.11 21.70 -8.22
CA ASP A 29 14.96 22.69 -8.90
C ASP A 29 15.46 23.82 -7.97
N GLU A 30 14.79 24.07 -6.83
CA GLU A 30 14.90 25.34 -6.08
C GLU A 30 15.76 25.29 -4.80
N GLU A 31 16.43 24.18 -4.46
CA GLU A 31 17.19 24.09 -3.20
C GLU A 31 18.68 23.76 -3.38
N ASP A 32 19.53 24.40 -2.58
CA ASP A 32 20.97 24.08 -2.43
C ASP A 32 21.20 22.67 -1.84
N GLU A 33 20.13 22.02 -1.34
CA GLU A 33 20.12 20.65 -0.84
C GLU A 33 19.55 19.67 -1.89
N GLU A 34 20.07 18.44 -1.94
CA GLU A 34 19.56 17.40 -2.84
C GLU A 34 18.21 16.85 -2.35
N GLU A 35 17.13 17.59 -2.58
CA GLU A 35 15.77 17.10 -2.35
C GLU A 35 15.24 16.33 -3.57
N TYR A 36 14.68 15.14 -3.30
CA TYR A 36 14.16 14.24 -4.32
C TYR A 36 12.70 13.90 -4.08
N ALA A 37 11.95 13.77 -5.18
CA ALA A 37 10.55 13.39 -5.19
C ALA A 37 10.29 12.15 -6.06
N ALA A 38 9.17 11.49 -5.79
CA ALA A 38 8.58 10.49 -6.68
C ALA A 38 7.41 11.12 -7.45
N ILE A 39 7.46 11.08 -8.78
CA ILE A 39 6.44 11.65 -9.66
C ILE A 39 5.68 10.53 -10.36
N LYS A 40 4.38 10.39 -10.05
CA LYS A 40 3.47 9.50 -10.79
C LYS A 40 2.83 10.27 -11.94
N ILE A 41 3.16 9.90 -13.18
CA ILE A 41 2.63 10.54 -14.39
C ILE A 41 1.51 9.70 -14.97
N LEU A 42 0.41 10.35 -15.32
CA LEU A 42 -0.82 9.69 -15.73
C LEU A 42 -1.34 10.28 -17.03
N ASP A 43 -1.80 9.39 -17.90
CA ASP A 43 -2.48 9.75 -19.13
C ASP A 43 -3.97 9.99 -18.83
N HIS A 44 -4.44 11.20 -19.11
CA HIS A 44 -5.82 11.62 -18.95
C HIS A 44 -6.60 11.62 -20.28
N SER A 45 -6.00 11.17 -21.39
CA SER A 45 -6.69 11.02 -22.66
C SER A 45 -7.81 9.97 -22.58
N ASP A 46 -7.63 8.91 -21.79
CA ASP A 46 -8.69 7.96 -21.46
C ASP A 46 -9.52 8.46 -20.26
N LYS A 47 -10.79 8.77 -20.53
CA LYS A 47 -11.77 9.19 -19.51
C LYS A 47 -11.93 8.16 -18.38
N ARG A 48 -11.76 6.86 -18.65
CA ARG A 48 -11.86 5.81 -17.63
C ARG A 48 -10.64 5.82 -16.71
N GLU A 49 -9.44 6.01 -17.25
CA GLU A 49 -8.23 6.15 -16.45
C GLU A 49 -8.29 7.42 -15.60
N LYS A 50 -8.73 8.54 -16.19
CA LYS A 50 -8.96 9.78 -15.44
C LYS A 50 -9.96 9.59 -14.30
N ALA A 51 -11.08 8.90 -14.52
CA ALA A 51 -12.06 8.65 -13.47
C ALA A 51 -11.51 7.79 -12.32
N ARG A 52 -10.71 6.75 -12.63
CA ARG A 52 -10.03 5.94 -11.61
C ARG A 52 -9.02 6.76 -10.82
N PHE A 53 -8.29 7.64 -11.50
CA PHE A 53 -7.36 8.55 -10.87
C PHE A 53 -8.04 9.57 -9.96
N ASP A 54 -9.13 10.17 -10.42
CA ASP A 54 -9.91 11.10 -9.61
C ASP A 54 -10.43 10.41 -8.32
N ALA A 55 -10.85 9.14 -8.43
CA ALA A 55 -11.23 8.33 -7.27
C ALA A 55 -10.05 7.99 -6.34
N GLU A 56 -8.86 7.67 -6.90
CA GLU A 56 -7.62 7.47 -6.13
C GLU A 56 -7.26 8.70 -5.30
N LEU A 57 -7.31 9.89 -5.91
CA LEU A 57 -7.03 11.16 -5.23
C LEU A 57 -8.07 11.49 -4.17
N ASP A 58 -9.36 11.23 -4.44
CA ASP A 58 -10.43 11.47 -3.47
C ASP A 58 -10.28 10.57 -2.23
N ILE A 59 -9.82 9.33 -2.40
CA ILE A 59 -9.49 8.44 -1.29
C ILE A 59 -8.26 8.95 -0.54
N TRP A 60 -7.17 9.25 -1.25
CA TRP A 60 -5.94 9.75 -0.64
C TRP A 60 -6.17 11.03 0.19
N GLU A 61 -6.97 11.98 -0.32
CA GLU A 61 -7.29 13.24 0.36
C GLU A 61 -7.93 13.01 1.74
N GLN A 62 -8.70 11.93 1.88
CA GLN A 62 -9.39 11.61 3.13
C GLN A 62 -8.50 10.85 4.12
N CYS A 63 -7.48 10.16 3.62
CA CYS A 63 -6.67 9.20 4.38
C CYS A 63 -5.29 9.76 4.74
N GLN A 64 -5.24 10.88 5.47
CA GLN A 64 -3.97 11.46 5.92
C GLN A 64 -3.46 10.72 7.17
N HIS A 65 -2.42 9.91 7.01
CA HIS A 65 -1.86 9.09 8.08
C HIS A 65 -0.33 8.96 7.93
N LYS A 66 0.40 8.84 9.04
CA LYS A 66 1.88 8.73 9.02
C LYS A 66 2.41 7.55 8.18
N HIS A 67 1.60 6.51 8.05
CA HIS A 67 1.93 5.30 7.29
C HIS A 67 1.32 5.26 5.87
N ILE A 68 0.83 6.39 5.37
CA ILE A 68 0.40 6.57 3.98
C ILE A 68 1.36 7.54 3.31
N ILE A 69 1.67 7.30 2.04
CA ILE A 69 2.60 8.16 1.29
C ILE A 69 2.08 9.60 1.19
N PRO A 70 2.85 10.62 1.59
CA PRO A 70 2.43 12.01 1.42
C PRO A 70 2.47 12.43 -0.05
N VAL A 71 1.41 13.09 -0.50
CA VAL A 71 1.41 13.86 -1.75
C VAL A 71 1.78 15.30 -1.42
N ILE A 72 2.81 15.79 -2.11
CA ILE A 72 3.37 17.12 -1.96
C ILE A 72 2.57 18.09 -2.83
N GLN A 73 2.34 17.74 -4.09
CA GLN A 73 1.76 18.63 -5.10
C GLN A 73 1.08 17.81 -6.20
N ILE A 74 0.04 18.37 -6.83
CA ILE A 74 -0.63 17.75 -7.98
C ILE A 74 -0.65 18.78 -9.12
N TYR A 75 -0.21 18.36 -10.30
CA TYR A 75 -0.31 19.14 -11.53
C TYR A 75 -1.29 18.47 -12.48
N GLU A 76 -2.30 19.21 -12.94
CA GLU A 76 -3.23 18.76 -13.97
C GLU A 76 -2.96 19.55 -15.25
N PHE A 77 -2.67 18.82 -16.32
CA PHE A 77 -2.44 19.31 -17.67
C PHE A 77 -3.63 18.91 -18.57
N SER A 78 -3.64 19.39 -19.82
CA SER A 78 -4.73 19.13 -20.76
C SER A 78 -4.97 17.64 -21.04
N LEU A 79 -3.90 16.83 -21.10
CA LEU A 79 -3.95 15.40 -21.41
C LEU A 79 -3.26 14.52 -20.38
N ASN A 80 -2.67 15.10 -19.33
CA ASN A 80 -1.92 14.34 -18.32
C ASN A 80 -2.15 14.90 -16.92
N ALA A 81 -1.77 14.13 -15.91
CA ALA A 81 -1.53 14.65 -14.56
C ALA A 81 -0.23 14.11 -13.99
N ALA A 82 0.35 14.87 -13.07
CA ALA A 82 1.49 14.47 -12.27
C ALA A 82 1.14 14.58 -10.79
N ILE A 83 1.30 13.49 -10.03
CA ILE A 83 1.30 13.52 -8.56
C ILE A 83 2.75 13.54 -8.10
N ILE A 84 3.12 14.58 -7.36
CA ILE A 84 4.40 14.69 -6.67
C ILE A 84 4.24 14.12 -5.27
N MET A 85 5.08 13.15 -4.92
CA MET A 85 5.04 12.42 -3.65
C MET A 85 6.42 12.44 -2.99
N GLU A 86 6.45 12.25 -1.67
CA GLU A 86 7.70 11.97 -0.95
C GLU A 86 8.41 10.77 -1.60
N LEU A 87 9.71 10.88 -1.85
CA LEU A 87 10.51 9.75 -2.29
C LEU A 87 10.87 8.87 -1.08
N ALA A 88 10.36 7.64 -1.04
CA ALA A 88 10.75 6.67 -0.03
C ALA A 88 12.17 6.14 -0.25
N SER A 89 12.82 5.67 0.81
CA SER A 89 14.18 5.10 0.72
C SER A 89 14.23 3.82 -0.13
N THR A 90 13.21 2.96 -0.03
CA THR A 90 13.07 1.73 -0.82
C THR A 90 11.63 1.21 -0.74
N ASP A 91 11.34 0.10 -1.41
CA ASP A 91 10.09 -0.66 -1.27
C ASP A 91 10.34 -2.01 -0.58
N LEU A 92 9.27 -2.60 -0.04
CA LEU A 92 9.36 -3.87 0.68
C LEU A 92 9.71 -5.04 -0.26
N SER A 93 9.41 -4.93 -1.56
CA SER A 93 9.78 -5.95 -2.54
C SER A 93 11.30 -6.06 -2.69
N ALA A 94 12.02 -4.94 -2.74
CA ALA A 94 13.48 -4.91 -2.79
C ALA A 94 14.10 -5.53 -1.52
N ILE A 95 13.52 -5.28 -0.35
CA ILE A 95 13.94 -5.92 0.90
C ILE A 95 13.71 -7.43 0.86
N ILE A 96 12.53 -7.89 0.43
CA ILE A 96 12.23 -9.34 0.37
C ILE A 96 13.14 -10.04 -0.64
N ASN A 97 13.40 -9.43 -1.79
CA ASN A 97 14.28 -9.98 -2.83
C ASN A 97 15.73 -10.17 -2.35
N SER A 98 16.20 -9.30 -1.45
CA SER A 98 17.52 -9.44 -0.83
C SER A 98 17.56 -10.44 0.34
N HIS A 99 16.39 -10.96 0.76
CA HIS A 99 16.23 -11.88 1.88
C HIS A 99 15.42 -13.12 1.47
N PRO A 100 15.96 -14.00 0.62
CA PRO A 100 15.22 -15.15 0.06
C PRO A 100 14.81 -16.22 1.09
N LYS A 101 15.29 -16.11 2.34
CA LYS A 101 14.92 -16.97 3.48
C LYS A 101 14.03 -16.26 4.50
N GLY A 102 13.50 -15.09 4.15
CA GLY A 102 12.76 -14.21 5.05
C GLY A 102 13.65 -13.18 5.76
N VAL A 103 13.00 -12.13 6.26
CA VAL A 103 13.62 -11.05 7.02
C VAL A 103 13.63 -11.38 8.51
N THR A 104 14.34 -10.58 9.31
CA THR A 104 14.37 -10.78 10.77
C THR A 104 12.97 -10.63 11.39
N HIS A 105 12.66 -11.40 12.44
CA HIS A 105 11.37 -11.30 13.12
C HIS A 105 11.07 -9.89 13.66
N SER A 106 12.10 -9.15 14.09
CA SER A 106 11.94 -7.76 14.56
C SER A 106 11.48 -6.83 13.45
N PHE A 107 12.12 -6.94 12.28
CA PHE A 107 11.73 -6.17 11.09
C PHE A 107 10.34 -6.56 10.60
N ALA A 108 10.07 -7.87 10.45
CA ALA A 108 8.78 -8.39 10.02
C ALA A 108 7.64 -7.88 10.92
N ARG A 109 7.82 -7.96 12.24
CA ARG A 109 6.85 -7.46 13.22
C ARG A 109 6.63 -5.97 13.09
N THR A 110 7.70 -5.19 12.99
CA THR A 110 7.62 -3.72 12.86
C THR A 110 6.80 -3.32 11.64
N VAL A 111 7.15 -3.85 10.47
CA VAL A 111 6.45 -3.56 9.21
C VAL A 111 5.00 -4.05 9.30
N PHE A 112 4.78 -5.29 9.74
CA PHE A 112 3.45 -5.89 9.82
C PHE A 112 2.52 -5.14 10.78
N TYR A 113 3.01 -4.75 11.96
CA TYR A 113 2.26 -3.95 12.92
C TYR A 113 1.83 -2.61 12.32
N GLN A 114 2.75 -1.88 11.69
CA GLN A 114 2.46 -0.60 11.06
C GLN A 114 1.44 -0.74 9.91
N LEU A 115 1.50 -1.82 9.14
CA LEU A 115 0.49 -2.13 8.13
C LEU A 115 -0.87 -2.44 8.77
N CYS A 116 -0.92 -3.24 9.83
CA CYS A 116 -2.18 -3.58 10.50
C CYS A 116 -2.89 -2.33 11.04
N ILE A 117 -2.17 -1.42 11.71
CA ILE A 117 -2.78 -0.15 12.17
C ILE A 117 -3.22 0.74 11.01
N THR A 118 -2.53 0.69 9.87
CA THR A 118 -2.90 1.46 8.66
C THR A 118 -4.18 0.91 8.03
N ILE A 119 -4.30 -0.42 7.89
CA ILE A 119 -5.51 -1.05 7.36
C ILE A 119 -6.69 -0.87 8.32
N LYS A 120 -6.45 -0.97 9.63
CA LYS A 120 -7.46 -0.65 10.64
C LYS A 120 -7.94 0.80 10.52
N PHE A 121 -7.02 1.76 10.37
CA PHE A 121 -7.35 3.17 10.15
C PHE A 121 -8.24 3.37 8.92
N LEU A 122 -7.85 2.81 7.76
CA LEU A 122 -8.64 2.90 6.52
C LEU A 122 -10.05 2.33 6.69
N ALA A 123 -10.15 1.14 7.27
CA ALA A 123 -11.42 0.44 7.43
C ALA A 123 -12.33 1.15 8.45
N GLN A 124 -11.84 1.43 9.65
CA GLN A 124 -12.68 1.89 10.76
C GLN A 124 -13.00 3.39 10.69
N GLN A 125 -12.07 4.22 10.20
CA GLN A 125 -12.27 5.68 10.18
C GLN A 125 -12.87 6.18 8.88
N HIS A 126 -12.62 5.47 7.77
CA HIS A 126 -13.01 5.94 6.44
C HIS A 126 -13.87 4.96 5.64
N ASN A 127 -14.09 3.74 6.15
CA ASN A 127 -14.73 2.63 5.42
C ASN A 127 -14.06 2.40 4.05
N ILE A 128 -12.72 2.36 4.04
CA ILE A 128 -11.93 2.16 2.83
C ILE A 128 -11.17 0.84 2.92
N ALA A 129 -11.23 0.07 1.83
CA ALA A 129 -10.37 -1.09 1.61
C ALA A 129 -9.37 -0.77 0.50
N HIS A 130 -8.12 -1.16 0.68
CA HIS A 130 -7.03 -0.88 -0.24
C HIS A 130 -7.05 -1.81 -1.46
N LEU A 131 -7.33 -3.10 -1.24
CA LEU A 131 -7.49 -4.17 -2.22
C LEU A 131 -6.27 -4.46 -3.13
N ASN A 132 -5.12 -3.85 -2.86
CA ASN A 132 -3.89 -4.06 -3.62
C ASN A 132 -2.63 -4.07 -2.75
N LEU A 133 -2.73 -4.69 -1.56
CA LEU A 133 -1.59 -4.83 -0.65
C LEU A 133 -0.61 -5.86 -1.20
N SER A 134 0.59 -5.40 -1.56
CA SER A 134 1.71 -6.22 -2.01
C SER A 134 3.03 -5.53 -1.64
N PRO A 135 4.18 -6.22 -1.65
CA PRO A 135 5.45 -5.64 -1.27
C PRO A 135 5.85 -4.39 -2.08
N GLN A 136 5.48 -4.35 -3.36
CA GLN A 136 5.77 -3.21 -4.24
C GLN A 136 5.03 -1.93 -3.82
N HIS A 137 3.89 -2.06 -3.14
CA HIS A 137 3.08 -0.93 -2.67
C HIS A 137 3.32 -0.58 -1.20
N VAL A 138 4.19 -1.31 -0.51
CA VAL A 138 4.63 -0.97 0.85
C VAL A 138 6.01 -0.33 0.75
N LEU A 139 6.05 1.00 0.76
CA LEU A 139 7.31 1.72 0.74
C LEU A 139 7.89 1.85 2.16
N LEU A 140 9.20 2.00 2.26
CA LEU A 140 9.92 2.10 3.52
C LEU A 140 10.76 3.37 3.54
N GLN A 141 10.48 4.21 4.54
CA GLN A 141 11.27 5.40 4.84
C GLN A 141 12.18 5.14 6.04
N TYR A 142 13.49 5.32 5.87
CA TYR A 142 14.46 5.25 6.96
C TYR A 142 14.80 6.67 7.43
N ARG A 143 14.55 6.94 8.72
CA ARG A 143 15.04 8.14 9.44
C ARG A 143 15.91 7.74 10.65
N GLY A 144 16.46 6.53 10.59
CA GLY A 144 17.13 5.83 11.67
C GLY A 144 17.17 4.33 11.39
N GLN A 145 17.36 3.51 12.43
CA GLN A 145 17.45 2.05 12.29
C GLN A 145 16.09 1.40 11.98
N THR A 146 15.01 1.97 12.48
CA THR A 146 13.65 1.43 12.33
C THR A 146 12.94 2.11 11.15
N PRO A 147 12.46 1.35 10.15
CA PRO A 147 11.74 1.95 9.03
C PRO A 147 10.32 2.35 9.42
N THR A 148 9.85 3.41 8.77
CA THR A 148 8.43 3.79 8.75
C THR A 148 7.84 3.35 7.41
N THR A 149 6.80 2.52 7.45
CA THR A 149 6.03 2.12 6.28
C THR A 149 5.28 3.30 5.69
N ARG A 150 5.17 3.36 4.36
CA ARG A 150 4.35 4.31 3.60
C ARG A 150 3.57 3.52 2.55
N LEU A 151 2.30 3.25 2.83
CA LEU A 151 1.39 2.58 1.89
C LEU A 151 1.05 3.53 0.74
N THR A 152 1.10 3.00 -0.49
CA THR A 152 0.80 3.73 -1.74
C THR A 152 -0.13 2.93 -2.65
N SER A 153 -0.48 3.49 -3.82
CA SER A 153 -1.22 2.81 -4.89
C SER A 153 -2.70 2.53 -4.59
N PHE A 154 -3.44 3.59 -4.25
CA PHE A 154 -4.87 3.53 -3.93
C PHE A 154 -5.79 3.40 -5.17
N GLY A 155 -5.24 3.16 -6.37
CA GLY A 155 -6.02 3.04 -7.61
C GLY A 155 -7.00 1.85 -7.67
N SER A 156 -6.84 0.86 -6.79
CA SER A 156 -7.81 -0.24 -6.59
C SER A 156 -8.67 -0.06 -5.34
N ALA A 157 -8.38 0.96 -4.53
CA ALA A 157 -9.05 1.17 -3.27
C ALA A 157 -10.48 1.63 -3.51
N ILE A 158 -11.35 1.29 -2.57
CA ILE A 158 -12.77 1.60 -2.65
C ILE A 158 -13.30 1.98 -1.29
N LYS A 159 -14.37 2.79 -1.31
CA LYS A 159 -15.23 2.93 -0.14
C LYS A 159 -16.21 1.76 -0.09
N PHE A 160 -16.41 1.22 1.09
CA PHE A 160 -17.42 0.20 1.36
C PHE A 160 -18.40 0.70 2.42
N GLN A 161 -19.52 0.00 2.55
CA GLN A 161 -20.40 0.16 3.70
C GLN A 161 -20.19 -1.07 4.60
N PRO A 162 -20.02 -0.89 5.91
CA PRO A 162 -19.94 -2.01 6.84
C PRO A 162 -21.10 -3.00 6.61
N ASP A 163 -20.81 -4.29 6.73
CA ASP A 163 -21.76 -5.40 6.53
C ASP A 163 -22.37 -5.53 5.12
N VAL A 164 -22.00 -4.65 4.18
CA VAL A 164 -22.44 -4.72 2.78
C VAL A 164 -21.38 -5.37 1.92
N LYS A 165 -21.68 -6.58 1.43
CA LYS A 165 -20.83 -7.25 0.44
C LYS A 165 -20.95 -6.55 -0.92
N ILE A 166 -19.82 -6.42 -1.59
CA ILE A 166 -19.76 -5.76 -2.90
C ILE A 166 -19.35 -6.73 -4.00
N ARG A 167 -19.62 -6.35 -5.25
CA ARG A 167 -19.08 -7.02 -6.43
C ARG A 167 -18.26 -6.01 -7.22
N THR A 168 -16.97 -6.28 -7.42
CA THR A 168 -16.08 -5.43 -8.21
C THR A 168 -15.37 -6.24 -9.30
N THR A 169 -14.66 -5.56 -10.19
CA THR A 169 -13.75 -6.19 -11.15
C THR A 169 -12.59 -6.87 -10.44
N LEU A 170 -11.87 -7.75 -11.14
CA LEU A 170 -10.64 -8.35 -10.61
C LEU A 170 -9.64 -7.24 -10.24
N VAL A 171 -9.25 -7.17 -8.97
CA VAL A 171 -8.32 -6.17 -8.41
C VAL A 171 -7.28 -6.85 -7.52
N GLY A 172 -6.20 -6.15 -7.21
CA GLY A 172 -5.12 -6.65 -6.35
C GLY A 172 -4.04 -7.41 -7.10
N SER A 173 -2.87 -7.55 -6.47
CA SER A 173 -1.74 -8.31 -7.01
C SER A 173 -1.97 -9.82 -6.88
N ASP A 174 -1.64 -10.59 -7.92
CA ASP A 174 -2.09 -11.99 -8.09
C ASP A 174 -1.93 -12.88 -6.85
N PHE A 175 -0.72 -13.08 -6.33
CA PHE A 175 -0.50 -13.95 -5.17
C PHE A 175 -1.00 -13.37 -3.84
N TYR A 176 -1.33 -12.08 -3.77
CA TYR A 176 -1.82 -11.43 -2.56
C TYR A 176 -3.34 -11.28 -2.54
N ARG A 177 -3.99 -11.52 -3.68
CA ARG A 177 -5.43 -11.40 -3.86
C ARG A 177 -6.17 -12.49 -3.08
N ALA A 178 -7.24 -12.10 -2.40
CA ALA A 178 -8.09 -13.04 -1.67
C ALA A 178 -8.90 -13.95 -2.62
N PRO A 179 -9.11 -15.24 -2.28
CA PRO A 179 -9.77 -16.20 -3.16
C PRO A 179 -11.23 -15.84 -3.48
N GLU A 180 -11.92 -15.12 -2.60
CA GLU A 180 -13.29 -14.64 -2.85
C GLU A 180 -13.37 -13.58 -3.95
N ILE A 181 -12.29 -12.82 -4.19
CA ILE A 181 -12.20 -11.86 -5.32
C ILE A 181 -12.07 -12.65 -6.64
N GLU A 182 -11.24 -13.70 -6.66
CA GLU A 182 -11.07 -14.59 -7.83
C GLU A 182 -12.37 -15.29 -8.23
N ASN A 183 -13.16 -15.68 -7.22
CA ASN A 183 -14.45 -16.34 -7.42
C ASN A 183 -15.57 -15.39 -7.88
N LYS A 184 -15.30 -14.09 -8.05
CA LYS A 184 -16.25 -13.04 -8.50
C LYS A 184 -17.57 -13.00 -7.71
N LYS A 185 -17.54 -13.48 -6.46
CA LYS A 185 -18.67 -13.45 -5.53
C LYS A 185 -18.74 -12.09 -4.85
N ALA A 186 -19.89 -11.78 -4.26
CA ALA A 186 -19.96 -10.62 -3.38
C ALA A 186 -19.10 -10.88 -2.13
N PHE A 187 -18.23 -9.95 -1.76
CA PHE A 187 -17.28 -10.11 -0.65
C PHE A 187 -17.21 -8.88 0.24
N ASP A 188 -16.67 -9.07 1.44
CA ASP A 188 -16.30 -8.00 2.36
C ASP A 188 -14.89 -7.47 1.99
N PRO A 189 -14.77 -6.20 1.55
CA PRO A 189 -13.49 -5.65 1.13
C PRO A 189 -12.44 -5.56 2.24
N HIS A 190 -12.86 -5.34 3.48
CA HIS A 190 -11.94 -5.27 4.60
C HIS A 190 -11.31 -6.64 4.89
N LEU A 191 -12.11 -7.70 4.86
CA LEU A 191 -11.59 -9.06 5.05
C LEU A 191 -10.66 -9.49 3.92
N ALA A 192 -10.84 -8.97 2.71
CA ALA A 192 -9.91 -9.22 1.60
C ALA A 192 -8.53 -8.60 1.84
N ASP A 193 -8.45 -7.38 2.41
CA ASP A 193 -7.17 -6.79 2.83
C ASP A 193 -6.50 -7.60 3.94
N VAL A 194 -7.28 -8.14 4.89
CA VAL A 194 -6.77 -9.03 5.95
C VAL A 194 -6.11 -10.28 5.36
N TRP A 195 -6.66 -10.87 4.31
CA TRP A 195 -6.01 -11.97 3.59
C TRP A 195 -4.66 -11.55 3.01
N SER A 196 -4.62 -10.41 2.31
CA SER A 196 -3.37 -9.90 1.72
C SER A 196 -2.30 -9.63 2.79
N LEU A 197 -2.68 -9.14 3.97
CA LEU A 197 -1.79 -9.02 5.13
C LEU A 197 -1.23 -10.38 5.57
N GLY A 198 -2.06 -11.43 5.62
CA GLY A 198 -1.62 -12.79 5.95
C GLY A 198 -0.59 -13.34 4.97
N VAL A 199 -0.81 -13.13 3.66
CA VAL A 199 0.15 -13.53 2.62
C VAL A 199 1.45 -12.75 2.79
N LEU A 200 1.37 -11.43 2.99
CA LEU A 200 2.54 -10.60 3.20
C LEU A 200 3.36 -11.02 4.42
N LEU A 201 2.69 -11.34 5.53
CA LEU A 201 3.35 -11.81 6.76
C LEU A 201 4.10 -13.11 6.54
N HIS A 202 3.49 -14.07 5.85
CA HIS A 202 4.15 -15.31 5.48
C HIS A 202 5.40 -15.05 4.62
N VAL A 203 5.28 -14.22 3.59
CA VAL A 203 6.41 -13.86 2.72
C VAL A 203 7.52 -13.15 3.51
N LEU A 204 7.18 -12.28 4.47
CA LEU A 204 8.18 -11.66 5.34
C LEU A 204 8.96 -12.71 6.13
N PHE A 205 8.31 -13.76 6.63
CA PHE A 205 8.99 -14.81 7.38
C PHE A 205 9.81 -15.77 6.54
N THR A 206 9.41 -16.02 5.29
CA THR A 206 9.97 -17.14 4.52
C THR A 206 10.63 -16.74 3.21
N GLY A 207 10.39 -15.51 2.73
CA GLY A 207 10.80 -15.05 1.40
C GLY A 207 10.00 -15.67 0.25
N THR A 208 8.95 -16.43 0.54
CA THR A 208 8.16 -17.20 -0.44
C THR A 208 6.68 -17.05 -0.20
N TRP A 209 5.84 -17.22 -1.24
CA TRP A 209 4.38 -17.21 -1.07
C TRP A 209 3.89 -18.49 -0.38
N PRO A 210 2.74 -18.45 0.32
CA PRO A 210 2.14 -19.62 0.98
C PRO A 210 1.39 -20.52 -0.01
N PHE A 211 1.75 -20.53 -1.29
CA PHE A 211 1.12 -21.30 -2.35
C PHE A 211 2.21 -22.04 -3.11
N PHE A 212 2.18 -23.37 -3.06
CA PHE A 212 3.17 -24.22 -3.71
C PHE A 212 2.59 -24.86 -4.98
N GLY A 213 3.44 -25.18 -5.94
CA GLY A 213 3.10 -25.91 -7.16
C GLY A 213 4.38 -26.40 -7.84
N PHE A 214 4.27 -27.37 -8.74
CA PHE A 214 5.38 -27.85 -9.57
C PHE A 214 5.93 -26.75 -10.48
N ASP A 215 5.07 -25.81 -10.87
CA ASP A 215 5.43 -24.61 -11.63
C ASP A 215 4.64 -23.38 -11.16
N TYR A 216 4.94 -22.23 -11.77
CA TYR A 216 4.26 -20.97 -11.49
C TYR A 216 2.75 -21.03 -11.73
N ASN A 217 2.30 -21.76 -12.77
CA ASN A 217 0.89 -21.84 -13.12
C ASN A 217 0.11 -22.60 -12.06
N GLU A 218 0.65 -23.71 -11.57
CA GLU A 218 0.03 -24.48 -10.51
C GLU A 218 0.03 -23.71 -9.19
N ALA A 219 1.15 -23.07 -8.82
CA ALA A 219 1.21 -22.23 -7.62
C ALA A 219 0.17 -21.10 -7.69
N HIS A 220 0.00 -20.48 -8.86
CA HIS A 220 -1.01 -19.46 -9.10
C HIS A 220 -2.43 -20.02 -9.02
N GLN A 221 -2.71 -21.21 -9.55
CA GLN A 221 -4.02 -21.87 -9.40
C GLN A 221 -4.33 -22.20 -7.93
N ASN A 222 -3.33 -22.66 -7.19
CA ASN A 222 -3.46 -22.92 -5.76
C ASN A 222 -3.74 -21.63 -4.97
N ALA A 223 -3.09 -20.52 -5.33
CA ALA A 223 -3.40 -19.20 -4.77
C ALA A 223 -4.87 -18.80 -5.00
N LYS A 224 -5.37 -18.94 -6.24
CA LYS A 224 -6.77 -18.63 -6.59
C LYS A 224 -7.79 -19.46 -5.82
N GLN A 225 -7.44 -20.71 -5.53
CA GLN A 225 -8.28 -21.64 -4.78
C GLN A 225 -8.13 -21.47 -3.26
N GLY A 226 -7.21 -20.62 -2.80
CA GLY A 226 -6.89 -20.47 -1.38
C GLY A 226 -6.24 -21.72 -0.77
N LYS A 227 -5.57 -22.55 -1.58
CA LYS A 227 -4.84 -23.73 -1.12
C LYS A 227 -3.52 -23.32 -0.47
N VAL A 228 -3.63 -22.87 0.78
CA VAL A 228 -2.52 -22.41 1.60
C VAL A 228 -1.65 -23.59 2.04
N GLN A 229 -0.36 -23.50 1.77
CA GLN A 229 0.66 -24.43 2.24
C GLN A 229 1.80 -23.63 2.89
N LEU A 230 1.80 -23.59 4.22
CA LEU A 230 2.81 -22.85 4.96
C LEU A 230 4.15 -23.58 4.95
N SER A 231 5.23 -22.79 4.97
CA SER A 231 6.59 -23.33 4.97
C SER A 231 6.82 -24.17 6.24
N PRO A 232 7.43 -25.36 6.14
CA PRO A 232 7.79 -26.16 7.32
C PRO A 232 8.83 -25.45 8.21
N GLN A 233 9.56 -24.48 7.67
CA GLN A 233 10.57 -23.70 8.40
C GLN A 233 9.96 -22.62 9.30
N LEU A 234 8.67 -22.32 9.13
CA LEU A 234 7.98 -21.33 9.94
C LEU A 234 7.75 -21.88 11.36
N PRO A 235 8.24 -21.22 12.42
CA PRO A 235 8.06 -21.70 13.79
C PRO A 235 6.59 -21.64 14.22
N ASP A 236 6.22 -22.46 15.21
CA ASP A 236 4.81 -22.72 15.57
C ASP A 236 4.01 -21.47 15.93
N VAL A 237 4.63 -20.50 16.62
CA VAL A 237 3.97 -19.24 16.99
C VAL A 237 3.60 -18.43 15.75
N GLN A 238 4.54 -18.25 14.81
CA GLN A 238 4.29 -17.53 13.57
C GLN A 238 3.34 -18.29 12.65
N ARG A 239 3.48 -19.62 12.59
CA ARG A 239 2.58 -20.51 11.86
C ARG A 239 1.15 -20.33 12.34
N GLY A 240 0.91 -20.44 13.65
CA GLY A 240 -0.42 -20.33 14.22
C GLY A 240 -1.09 -18.98 13.93
N LEU A 241 -0.35 -17.87 13.94
CA LEU A 241 -0.88 -16.57 13.55
C LEU A 241 -1.25 -16.54 12.06
N VAL A 242 -0.32 -16.94 11.17
CA VAL A 242 -0.54 -16.94 9.72
C VAL A 242 -1.72 -17.84 9.33
N GLU A 243 -1.85 -19.03 9.93
CA GLU A 243 -2.97 -19.95 9.68
C GLU A 243 -4.32 -19.32 10.04
N LYS A 244 -4.41 -18.63 11.17
CA LYS A 244 -5.65 -17.98 11.60
C LYS A 244 -6.03 -16.77 10.74
N ILE A 245 -5.07 -16.11 10.10
CA ILE A 245 -5.33 -15.02 9.14
C ILE A 245 -5.72 -15.59 7.77
N LEU A 246 -5.02 -16.61 7.29
CA LEU A 246 -5.19 -17.20 5.95
C LEU A 246 -6.31 -18.25 5.89
N GLN A 247 -7.48 -17.91 6.43
CA GLN A 247 -8.68 -18.74 6.32
C GLN A 247 -9.42 -18.45 5.01
N VAL A 248 -9.69 -19.51 4.22
CA VAL A 248 -10.38 -19.38 2.93
C VAL A 248 -11.79 -18.82 3.12
N HIS A 249 -12.48 -19.23 4.18
CA HIS A 249 -13.76 -18.64 4.56
C HIS A 249 -13.54 -17.29 5.26
N PRO A 250 -13.94 -16.14 4.68
CA PRO A 250 -13.60 -14.83 5.24
C PRO A 250 -14.04 -14.61 6.70
N PRO A 251 -15.26 -15.02 7.13
CA PRO A 251 -15.68 -14.92 8.53
C PRO A 251 -14.85 -15.73 9.53
N SER A 252 -14.05 -16.69 9.07
CA SER A 252 -13.16 -17.48 9.93
C SER A 252 -11.79 -16.84 10.13
N ARG A 253 -11.46 -15.78 9.37
CA ARG A 253 -10.21 -15.04 9.53
C ARG A 253 -10.24 -14.26 10.83
N LEU A 254 -9.08 -14.09 11.46
CA LEU A 254 -8.96 -13.10 12.52
C LEU A 254 -9.33 -11.70 12.00
N SER A 255 -10.08 -10.97 12.81
CA SER A 255 -10.27 -9.54 12.62
C SER A 255 -8.95 -8.79 12.81
N ILE A 256 -8.87 -7.59 12.24
CA ILE A 256 -7.66 -6.76 12.38
C ILE A 256 -7.35 -6.42 13.84
N ASP A 257 -8.39 -6.32 14.69
CA ASP A 257 -8.25 -6.08 16.12
C ASP A 257 -7.67 -7.31 16.85
N GLU A 258 -8.12 -8.52 16.49
CA GLU A 258 -7.53 -9.75 17.04
C GLU A 258 -6.07 -9.92 16.61
N ILE A 259 -5.73 -9.58 15.35
CA ILE A 259 -4.34 -9.61 14.87
C ILE A 259 -3.47 -8.63 15.65
N LEU A 260 -3.95 -7.40 15.89
CA LEU A 260 -3.22 -6.40 16.66
C LEU A 260 -3.07 -6.75 18.14
N ASN A 261 -3.91 -7.64 18.67
CA ASN A 261 -3.82 -8.16 20.04
C ASN A 261 -3.03 -9.47 20.13
N ASP A 262 -2.58 -10.05 19.01
CA ASP A 262 -1.80 -11.28 19.02
C ASP A 262 -0.45 -11.06 19.76
N PRO A 263 -0.03 -11.98 20.65
CA PRO A 263 1.21 -11.83 21.43
C PRO A 263 2.48 -11.67 20.61
N TRP A 264 2.53 -12.21 19.38
CA TRP A 264 3.67 -12.03 18.50
C TRP A 264 3.70 -10.64 17.86
N VAL A 265 2.53 -10.06 17.59
CA VAL A 265 2.37 -8.74 16.97
C VAL A 265 2.57 -7.63 17.99
N ASN A 266 1.88 -7.72 19.14
CA ASN A 266 1.92 -6.73 20.21
C ASN A 266 2.77 -7.23 21.38
N LEU A 267 4.07 -6.92 21.33
CA LEU A 267 4.99 -7.24 22.41
C LEU A 267 4.76 -6.42 23.68
N GLU A 268 4.13 -5.24 23.58
CA GLU A 268 3.85 -4.38 24.75
C GLU A 268 2.76 -4.96 25.66
N ALA A 269 1.83 -5.76 25.11
CA ALA A 269 0.82 -6.46 25.91
C ALA A 269 1.41 -7.49 26.89
N ASN A 270 2.67 -7.92 26.68
CA ASN A 270 3.39 -8.86 27.54
C ASN A 270 4.43 -8.19 28.46
N MET A 271 4.54 -6.86 28.44
CA MET A 271 5.41 -6.10 29.34
C MET A 271 4.56 -5.50 30.47
N PRO A 272 4.95 -5.64 31.76
CA PRO A 272 4.27 -4.93 32.84
C PRO A 272 4.34 -3.42 32.55
N THR A 273 3.15 -2.82 32.43
CA THR A 273 2.93 -1.44 31.99
C THR A 273 3.90 -0.46 32.65
N ARG A 274 4.77 0.18 31.85
CA ARG A 274 5.37 1.46 32.23
C ARG A 274 4.40 2.57 31.82
N SER A 275 4.17 3.48 32.77
CA SER A 275 3.27 4.61 32.70
C SER A 275 3.41 5.45 31.44
N LYS A 276 2.25 5.91 30.94
CA LYS A 276 1.99 6.75 29.76
C LYS A 276 2.91 7.98 29.62
N SER A 277 3.36 8.23 28.40
CA SER A 277 3.34 9.54 27.70
C SER A 277 3.83 9.28 26.27
N GLU A 278 2.97 9.33 25.25
CA GLU A 278 2.88 10.49 24.36
C GLU A 278 1.46 10.55 23.76
N GLY A 279 0.82 11.70 23.92
CA GLY A 279 -0.48 11.96 23.31
C GLY A 279 -0.35 12.03 21.80
N CYS A 280 -1.14 11.20 21.10
CA CYS A 280 -1.46 11.47 19.71
C CYS A 280 -2.23 12.79 19.69
N ALA A 281 -1.66 13.83 19.07
CA ALA A 281 -2.38 15.08 18.84
C ALA A 281 -3.46 14.81 17.79
N GLU A 282 -4.61 14.32 18.24
CA GLU A 282 -5.85 14.28 17.47
C GLU A 282 -6.29 15.73 17.24
N LYS A 283 -6.38 16.14 15.98
CA LYS A 283 -7.12 17.35 15.64
C LYS A 283 -8.60 17.05 15.83
N PRO A 284 -9.37 17.92 16.51
CA PRO A 284 -10.82 17.76 16.62
C PRO A 284 -11.46 17.80 15.22
N PRO A 285 -12.65 17.21 15.01
CA PRO A 285 -13.39 17.37 13.77
C PRO A 285 -13.87 18.82 13.67
N GLY A 286 -13.03 19.68 13.09
CA GLY A 286 -13.17 21.12 13.13
C GLY A 286 -13.27 21.73 11.73
N LYS A 287 -14.51 22.10 11.36
CA LYS A 287 -14.91 23.04 10.30
C LYS A 287 -14.54 22.62 8.86
N LYS A 288 -15.32 23.08 7.88
CA LYS A 288 -15.09 22.87 6.43
C LYS A 288 -13.72 23.45 6.03
N SER A 289 -12.65 22.68 6.22
CA SER A 289 -11.35 22.96 5.66
C SER A 289 -11.48 22.97 4.14
N LYS A 290 -10.86 23.93 3.47
CA LYS A 290 -10.75 23.88 2.01
C LYS A 290 -10.14 22.52 1.64
N SER A 291 -10.73 21.84 0.65
CA SER A 291 -10.23 20.55 0.14
C SER A 291 -8.71 20.60 -0.02
N LEU A 292 -8.01 19.66 0.61
CA LEU A 292 -6.56 19.49 0.52
C LEU A 292 -6.16 19.30 -0.93
N ARG A 293 -6.94 18.54 -1.71
CA ARG A 293 -6.78 18.40 -3.15
C ARG A 293 -6.85 19.75 -3.85
N LYS A 294 -7.84 20.61 -3.55
CA LYS A 294 -7.91 21.97 -4.13
C LYS A 294 -6.71 22.84 -3.77
N ARG A 295 -6.10 22.63 -2.59
CA ARG A 295 -4.90 23.37 -2.17
C ARG A 295 -3.65 22.89 -2.90
N LEU A 296 -3.53 21.58 -3.12
CA LEU A 296 -2.36 20.96 -3.76
C LEU A 296 -2.47 20.90 -5.28
N MET A 297 -3.64 21.14 -5.88
CA MET A 297 -3.85 21.04 -7.32
C MET A 297 -3.57 22.37 -8.03
N LYS A 298 -2.64 22.35 -8.99
CA LYS A 298 -2.39 23.44 -9.94
C LYS A 298 -2.78 22.99 -11.35
N LYS A 299 -3.60 23.79 -12.03
CA LYS A 299 -4.00 23.55 -13.43
C LYS A 299 -3.10 24.35 -14.36
N LEU A 300 -2.60 23.70 -15.41
CA LEU A 300 -1.69 24.30 -16.39
C LEU A 300 -2.28 24.18 -17.80
N SER A 301 -2.24 25.26 -18.58
CA SER A 301 -3.05 25.41 -19.80
C SER A 301 -2.51 24.73 -21.08
N SER A 302 -1.24 24.31 -21.14
CA SER A 302 -0.74 23.43 -22.20
C SER A 302 0.73 23.04 -21.98
N SER A 303 1.07 21.87 -22.48
CA SER A 303 2.37 21.20 -22.52
C SER A 303 3.58 22.11 -22.76
N SER A 304 4.46 22.24 -21.77
CA SER A 304 5.88 22.44 -22.03
C SER A 304 6.48 21.13 -22.54
N VAL A 305 6.09 20.73 -23.76
CA VAL A 305 6.87 19.78 -24.56
C VAL A 305 8.02 20.60 -25.13
N LEU A 306 9.26 20.26 -24.77
CA LEU A 306 10.43 20.88 -25.38
C LEU A 306 10.38 20.65 -26.90
N PRO A 307 10.63 21.68 -27.73
CA PRO A 307 10.74 21.50 -29.17
C PRO A 307 11.90 20.54 -29.49
N HIS A 308 11.67 19.76 -30.55
CA HIS A 308 12.48 18.67 -31.09
C HIS A 308 14.00 18.85 -31.08
#